data_AF-M7W809-F1
#
_entry.id   AF-M7W809-F1
#
_cell.length_a   1.000
_cell.length_b   1.000
_cell.length_c   1.000
_cell.angle_alpha   90.00
_cell.angle_beta   90.00
_cell.angle_gamma   90.00
#
_symmetry.space_group_name_H-M   'P 1'
#
loop_
_entity.id
_entity.type
_entity.pdbx_description
1 polymer ?
#
loop_
_entity_poly.entity_id
_entity_poly.type
_entity_poly.pdbx_seq_one_letter_code
_entity_poly.pdbx_strand_id
1 'polypeptide(L)'
;MSDGDEFITIHNPIYIYQKYGIGKSLFKQKGIDKDEPISIITKIEYVYLNELNEINKEDYRTIVLNEKEKMKYQLYCELKKKGLFIKDGFKYGCDFVVYKNHPQYCHSSYGVILMNIHQSLINNELIGLCRLLHNVKKHLLLCNYDNSFITMKEINWVSMENK
;
A
#
# COMPACT_ATOMS: atom_id res chain seq x y z
N MET A 1 16.31 -9.15 -14.54
CA MET A 1 16.14 -7.70 -14.26
C MET A 1 14.65 -7.51 -14.07
N SER A 2 14.20 -7.17 -12.87
CA SER A 2 12.77 -6.94 -12.62
C SER A 2 12.35 -5.72 -13.45
N ASP A 3 11.37 -5.88 -14.33
CA ASP A 3 10.66 -4.76 -14.94
C ASP A 3 10.31 -3.77 -13.81
N GLY A 4 10.90 -2.58 -13.85
CA GLY A 4 10.73 -1.59 -12.81
C GLY A 4 9.26 -1.31 -12.60
N ASP A 5 8.84 -1.12 -11.35
CA ASP A 5 7.48 -0.69 -11.03
C ASP A 5 7.14 0.54 -11.89
N GLU A 6 6.23 0.34 -12.85
CA GLU A 6 5.83 1.39 -13.77
C GLU A 6 5.05 2.43 -12.97
N PHE A 7 5.70 3.56 -12.72
CA PHE A 7 5.10 4.71 -12.08
C PHE A 7 4.12 5.38 -13.04
N ILE A 8 2.87 5.50 -12.63
CA ILE A 8 1.80 6.10 -13.44
C ILE A 8 1.56 7.53 -12.97
N THR A 9 1.57 8.48 -13.89
CA THR A 9 1.25 9.87 -13.60
C THR A 9 -0.25 10.11 -13.75
N ILE A 10 -0.84 10.86 -12.81
CA ILE A 10 -2.23 11.32 -12.87
C ILE A 10 -2.33 12.84 -12.63
N HIS A 11 -3.30 13.46 -13.29
CA HIS A 11 -3.77 14.82 -13.05
C HIS A 11 -4.81 14.84 -11.91
N ASN A 12 -5.23 16.03 -11.48
CA ASN A 12 -6.08 16.25 -10.29
C ASN A 12 -5.58 15.63 -8.97
N PRO A 13 -4.26 15.61 -8.69
CA PRO A 13 -3.70 14.87 -7.56
C PRO A 13 -4.11 15.42 -6.19
N ILE A 14 -4.50 16.70 -6.08
CA ILE A 14 -4.99 17.25 -4.81
C ILE A 14 -6.29 16.57 -4.40
N TYR A 15 -7.27 16.53 -5.31
CA TYR A 15 -8.57 15.95 -5.05
C TYR A 15 -8.45 14.45 -4.74
N ILE A 16 -7.68 13.71 -5.54
CA ILE A 16 -7.42 12.29 -5.31
C ILE A 16 -6.74 12.06 -3.96
N TYR A 17 -5.75 12.88 -3.59
CA TYR A 17 -5.10 12.76 -2.29
C TYR A 17 -6.07 13.06 -1.15
N GLN A 18 -6.82 14.16 -1.20
CA GLN A 18 -7.76 14.54 -0.13
C GLN A 18 -8.88 13.52 0.08
N LYS A 19 -9.41 12.94 -1.01
CA LYS A 19 -10.53 12.00 -0.96
C LYS A 19 -10.08 10.59 -0.61
N TYR A 20 -9.01 10.10 -1.22
CA TYR A 20 -8.61 8.69 -1.16
C TYR A 20 -7.31 8.43 -0.42
N GLY A 21 -6.55 9.48 -0.08
CA GLY A 21 -5.19 9.38 0.44
C GLY A 21 -4.24 8.69 -0.52
N ILE A 22 -4.52 8.69 -1.84
CA ILE A 22 -3.73 8.03 -2.89
C ILE A 22 -2.77 9.05 -3.52
N GLY A 23 -1.56 8.59 -3.88
CA GLY A 23 -0.52 9.48 -4.43
C GLY A 23 -0.02 10.54 -3.44
N LYS A 24 0.75 11.50 -3.93
CA LYS A 24 1.12 12.73 -3.21
C LYS A 24 1.42 13.80 -4.25
N SER A 25 0.70 14.92 -4.19
CA SER A 25 0.89 15.99 -5.17
C SER A 25 2.34 16.50 -5.17
N LEU A 26 2.94 16.57 -6.36
CA LEU A 26 4.32 16.97 -6.58
C LEU A 26 4.43 18.45 -6.95
N PHE A 27 4.02 19.37 -6.06
CA PHE A 27 4.11 20.82 -6.30
C PHE A 27 5.54 21.42 -6.19
N LYS A 28 6.51 20.65 -5.68
CA LYS A 28 7.79 21.18 -5.19
C LYS A 28 9.03 20.48 -5.72
N GLN A 29 8.90 19.57 -6.68
CA GLN A 29 10.09 18.99 -7.30
C GLN A 29 10.63 19.93 -8.38
N LYS A 30 11.94 20.18 -8.33
CA LYS A 30 12.64 21.04 -9.27
C LYS A 30 12.50 20.45 -10.68
N GLY A 31 11.87 21.18 -11.60
CA GLY A 31 11.68 20.75 -13.00
C GLY A 31 10.26 20.27 -13.37
N ILE A 32 9.30 20.30 -12.44
CA ILE A 32 7.87 20.09 -12.76
C ILE A 32 7.21 21.46 -12.95
N ASP A 33 6.44 21.58 -14.04
CA ASP A 33 5.64 22.78 -14.31
C ASP A 33 4.65 23.02 -13.17
N LYS A 34 4.58 24.26 -12.68
CA LYS A 34 3.78 24.60 -11.49
C LYS A 34 2.29 24.73 -11.81
N ASP A 35 1.96 24.88 -13.08
CA ASP A 35 0.63 25.27 -13.51
C ASP A 35 -0.36 24.09 -13.55
N GLU A 36 0.14 22.85 -13.61
CA GLU A 36 -0.68 21.63 -13.50
C GLU A 36 -0.05 20.60 -12.55
N PRO A 37 -0.61 20.41 -11.35
CA PRO A 37 -0.07 19.42 -10.44
C PRO A 37 -0.30 18.01 -10.95
N ILE A 38 0.74 17.21 -10.85
CA ILE A 38 0.69 15.76 -11.11
C ILE A 38 1.06 14.98 -9.86
N SER A 39 0.60 13.72 -9.80
CA SER A 39 1.08 12.74 -8.83
C SER A 39 1.49 11.47 -9.54
N ILE A 40 2.52 10.83 -8.99
CA ILE A 40 2.86 9.45 -9.32
C ILE A 40 2.06 8.51 -8.40
N ILE A 41 1.50 7.46 -8.99
CA ILE A 41 0.77 6.39 -8.30
C ILE A 41 1.26 5.01 -8.79
N THR A 42 0.99 3.99 -7.99
CA THR A 42 1.27 2.59 -8.32
C THR A 42 0.21 1.99 -9.26
N LYS A 43 0.52 0.87 -9.92
CA LYS A 43 -0.47 0.10 -10.71
C LYS A 43 -1.71 -0.29 -9.91
N ILE A 44 -1.52 -0.68 -8.64
CA ILE A 44 -2.60 -1.07 -7.72
C ILE A 44 -3.52 0.13 -7.44
N GLU A 45 -2.94 1.29 -7.12
CA GLU A 45 -3.70 2.53 -6.91
C GLU A 45 -4.43 2.97 -8.18
N TYR A 46 -3.78 2.85 -9.35
CA TYR A 46 -4.39 3.20 -10.64
C TYR A 46 -5.61 2.33 -10.93
N VAL A 47 -5.49 1.00 -10.84
CA VAL A 47 -6.61 0.09 -11.11
C VAL A 47 -7.78 0.40 -10.18
N TYR A 48 -7.50 0.65 -8.90
CA TYR A 48 -8.53 1.03 -7.93
C TYR A 48 -9.26 2.33 -8.33
N LEU A 49 -8.53 3.38 -8.67
CA LEU A 49 -9.13 4.66 -9.08
C LEU A 49 -9.89 4.54 -10.40
N ASN A 50 -9.40 3.72 -11.33
CA ASN A 50 -10.05 3.47 -12.60
C ASN A 50 -11.40 2.75 -12.42
N GLU A 51 -11.47 1.74 -11.54
CA GLU A 51 -12.73 1.08 -11.19
C GLU A 51 -13.75 2.04 -10.53
N LEU A 52 -13.26 3.08 -9.84
CA LEU A 52 -14.09 4.15 -9.29
C LEU A 52 -14.46 5.24 -10.31
N ASN A 53 -13.98 5.17 -11.55
CA ASN A 53 -14.11 6.21 -12.59
C ASN A 53 -13.51 7.57 -12.17
N GLU A 54 -12.43 7.55 -11.38
CA GLU A 54 -11.75 8.76 -10.89
C GLU A 54 -10.50 9.13 -11.72
N ILE A 55 -10.19 8.36 -12.77
CA ILE A 55 -9.08 8.63 -13.69
C ILE A 55 -9.56 9.55 -14.83
N ASN A 56 -8.84 10.66 -15.05
CA ASN A 56 -9.10 11.55 -16.17
C ASN A 56 -8.87 10.84 -17.51
N LYS A 57 -9.58 11.26 -18.56
CA LYS A 57 -9.43 10.68 -19.91
C LYS A 57 -8.00 10.75 -20.44
N GLU A 58 -7.27 11.83 -20.13
CA GLU A 58 -5.89 12.05 -20.54
C GLU A 58 -4.89 11.10 -19.86
N ASP A 59 -5.24 10.59 -18.69
CA ASP A 59 -4.40 9.70 -17.88
C ASP A 59 -4.69 8.21 -18.13
N TYR A 60 -5.62 7.91 -19.05
CA TYR A 60 -6.04 6.53 -19.27
C TYR A 60 -4.90 5.67 -19.82
N ARG A 61 -4.65 4.56 -19.14
CA ARG A 61 -3.67 3.53 -19.48
C ARG A 61 -4.33 2.16 -19.44
N THR A 62 -3.93 1.29 -20.37
CA THR A 62 -4.23 -0.14 -20.29
C THR A 62 -3.22 -0.81 -19.36
N ILE A 63 -3.66 -1.15 -18.14
CA ILE A 63 -2.84 -1.82 -17.13
C ILE A 63 -3.29 -3.27 -16.99
N VAL A 64 -2.34 -4.20 -17.07
CA VAL A 64 -2.57 -5.63 -16.82
C VAL A 64 -1.77 -6.02 -15.58
N LEU A 65 -2.47 -6.56 -14.59
CA LEU A 65 -1.86 -7.07 -13.36
C LEU A 65 -1.38 -8.51 -13.55
N ASN A 66 -0.17 -8.82 -13.14
CA ASN A 66 0.30 -10.20 -12.99
C ASN A 66 -0.34 -10.88 -11.76
N GLU A 67 -0.14 -12.18 -11.59
CA GLU A 67 -0.78 -12.94 -10.50
C GLU A 67 -0.47 -12.40 -9.09
N LYS A 68 0.78 -11.99 -8.83
CA LYS A 68 1.16 -11.39 -7.54
C LYS A 68 0.47 -10.03 -7.34
N GLU A 69 0.41 -9.22 -8.38
CA GLU A 69 -0.28 -7.92 -8.36
C GLU A 69 -1.79 -8.09 -8.18
N LYS A 70 -2.41 -9.11 -8.79
CA LYS A 70 -3.84 -9.44 -8.57
C LYS A 70 -4.12 -9.78 -7.10
N MET A 71 -3.27 -10.61 -6.48
CA MET A 71 -3.40 -10.92 -5.05
C MET A 71 -3.26 -9.65 -4.18
N LYS A 72 -2.27 -8.79 -4.50
CA LYS A 72 -2.09 -7.49 -3.83
C LYS A 72 -3.30 -6.58 -4.01
N TYR A 73 -3.88 -6.54 -5.20
CA TYR A 73 -5.06 -5.75 -5.52
C TYR A 73 -6.27 -6.22 -4.71
N GLN A 74 -6.48 -7.53 -4.60
CA GLN A 74 -7.55 -8.07 -3.77
C GLN A 74 -7.37 -7.67 -2.30
N LEU A 75 -6.16 -7.77 -1.75
CA LEU A 75 -5.88 -7.30 -0.39
C LEU A 75 -6.14 -5.80 -0.25
N TYR A 76 -5.72 -5.00 -1.23
CA TYR A 76 -5.95 -3.56 -1.25
C TYR A 76 -7.44 -3.23 -1.17
N CYS A 77 -8.27 -3.91 -1.96
CA CYS A 77 -9.73 -3.76 -1.93
C CYS A 77 -10.33 -4.16 -0.58
N GLU A 78 -9.91 -5.27 0.01
CA GLU A 78 -10.38 -5.70 1.34
C GLU A 78 -10.03 -4.69 2.45
N LEU A 79 -8.84 -4.10 2.40
CA LEU A 79 -8.43 -3.04 3.32
C LEU A 79 -9.21 -1.74 3.09
N LYS A 80 -9.47 -1.37 1.82
CA LYS A 80 -10.31 -0.20 1.47
C LYS A 80 -11.75 -0.36 1.94
N LYS A 81 -12.35 -1.55 1.80
CA LYS A 81 -13.70 -1.87 2.32
C LYS A 81 -13.80 -1.69 3.84
N LYS A 82 -12.69 -1.88 4.57
CA LYS A 82 -12.59 -1.62 6.02
C LYS A 82 -12.39 -0.14 6.37
N GLY A 83 -12.41 0.77 5.40
CA GLY A 83 -12.25 2.21 5.62
C GLY A 83 -10.81 2.65 5.87
N LEU A 84 -9.82 1.81 5.56
CA LEU A 84 -8.41 2.13 5.81
C LEU A 84 -7.80 2.92 4.64
N PHE A 85 -6.90 3.84 4.98
CA PHE A 85 -6.02 4.46 4.00
C PHE A 85 -4.76 3.61 3.84
N ILE A 86 -4.29 3.45 2.61
CA ILE A 86 -3.23 2.50 2.26
C ILE A 86 -2.15 3.26 1.49
N LYS A 87 -0.89 2.98 1.82
CA LYS A 87 0.28 3.44 1.07
C LYS A 87 1.20 2.26 0.77
N ASP A 88 2.05 2.45 -0.22
CA ASP A 88 3.14 1.53 -0.51
C ASP A 88 4.01 1.26 0.73
N GLY A 89 4.35 -0.01 0.94
CA GLY A 89 5.08 -0.49 2.11
C GLY A 89 6.59 -0.62 1.92
N PHE A 90 7.14 -0.32 0.73
CA PHE A 90 8.53 -0.60 0.36
C PHE A 90 9.54 -0.05 1.38
N LYS A 91 9.33 1.19 1.85
CA LYS A 91 10.18 1.84 2.87
C LYS A 91 10.29 1.05 4.19
N TYR A 92 9.30 0.22 4.48
CA TYR A 92 9.21 -0.55 5.73
C TYR A 92 9.39 -2.06 5.49
N GLY A 93 9.83 -2.46 4.29
CA GLY A 93 9.95 -3.88 3.92
C GLY A 93 8.62 -4.61 3.89
N CYS A 94 7.51 -3.89 3.72
CA CYS A 94 6.16 -4.43 3.71
C CYS A 94 5.51 -4.30 2.33
N ASP A 95 4.43 -5.03 2.08
CA ASP A 95 3.64 -4.83 0.86
C ASP A 95 2.86 -3.51 0.92
N PHE A 96 2.26 -3.22 2.07
CA PHE A 96 1.56 -1.97 2.33
C PHE A 96 1.86 -1.43 3.73
N VAL A 97 1.59 -0.15 3.94
CA VAL A 97 1.32 0.41 5.26
C VAL A 97 -0.07 1.02 5.28
N VAL A 98 -0.79 0.83 6.39
CA VAL A 98 -2.17 1.29 6.51
C VAL A 98 -2.34 2.28 7.65
N TYR A 99 -3.29 3.19 7.47
CA TYR A 99 -3.63 4.26 8.39
C TYR A 99 -5.11 4.13 8.74
N LYS A 100 -5.43 4.26 10.04
CA LYS A 100 -6.81 4.26 10.54
C LYS A 100 -7.58 5.53 10.14
N ASN A 101 -6.87 6.62 9.88
CA ASN A 101 -7.40 7.91 9.43
C ASN A 101 -6.58 8.42 8.25
N HIS A 102 -6.98 9.57 7.70
CA HIS A 102 -6.31 10.16 6.54
C HIS A 102 -4.80 10.39 6.80
N PRO A 103 -3.89 10.00 5.87
CA PRO A 103 -2.43 10.03 6.09
C PRO A 103 -1.84 11.42 6.38
N GLN A 104 -2.58 12.49 6.08
CA GLN A 104 -2.19 13.86 6.42
C GLN A 104 -2.24 14.15 7.93
N TYR A 105 -3.07 13.43 8.68
CA TYR A 105 -3.39 13.76 10.07
C TYR A 105 -2.94 12.69 11.08
N CYS A 106 -2.45 11.53 10.62
CA CYS A 106 -2.01 10.47 11.51
C CYS A 106 -0.82 9.69 10.97
N HIS A 107 -0.16 8.96 11.86
CA HIS A 107 0.84 7.98 11.47
C HIS A 107 0.18 6.67 11.02
N SER A 108 0.90 5.89 10.22
CA SER A 108 0.48 4.53 9.86
C SER A 108 0.47 3.65 11.10
N SER A 109 -0.53 2.78 11.20
CA SER A 109 -0.74 1.89 12.34
C SER A 109 -0.12 0.50 12.12
N TYR A 110 -0.20 -0.02 10.89
CA TYR A 110 0.31 -1.35 10.56
C TYR A 110 1.23 -1.34 9.34
N GLY A 111 2.26 -2.18 9.40
CA GLY A 111 2.91 -2.74 8.21
C GLY A 111 2.19 -4.03 7.83
N VAL A 112 1.85 -4.18 6.55
CA VAL A 112 1.06 -5.30 6.04
C VAL A 112 1.93 -6.17 5.13
N ILE A 113 1.93 -7.47 5.40
CA ILE A 113 2.63 -8.48 4.60
C ILE A 113 1.59 -9.42 4.01
N LEU A 114 1.65 -9.65 2.70
CA LEU A 114 0.83 -10.62 1.99
C LEU A 114 1.63 -11.87 1.68
N MET A 115 1.18 -13.00 2.23
CA MET A 115 1.73 -14.32 1.96
C MET A 115 0.78 -15.15 1.10
N ASN A 116 1.32 -15.96 0.20
CA ASN A 116 0.59 -17.06 -0.41
C ASN A 116 0.64 -18.28 0.53
N ILE A 117 -0.43 -19.08 0.64
CA ILE A 117 -0.43 -20.32 1.46
C ILE A 117 0.71 -21.30 1.11
N HIS A 118 1.21 -21.27 -0.14
CA HIS A 118 2.34 -22.09 -0.56
C HIS A 118 3.71 -21.49 -0.22
N GLN A 119 3.76 -20.26 0.30
CA GLN A 119 4.97 -19.64 0.78
C GLN A 119 5.07 -19.80 2.29
N SER A 120 6.07 -20.55 2.74
CA SER A 120 6.53 -20.45 4.12
C SER A 120 7.36 -19.17 4.26
N LEU A 121 7.01 -18.30 5.21
CA LEU A 121 7.95 -17.28 5.64
C LEU A 121 9.02 -17.99 6.48
N ILE A 122 10.29 -17.75 6.17
CA ILE A 122 11.36 -18.27 7.03
C ILE A 122 11.24 -17.52 8.36
N ASN A 123 11.25 -18.23 9.49
CA ASN A 123 11.07 -17.63 10.83
C ASN A 123 11.94 -16.37 11.04
N ASN A 124 13.15 -16.36 10.49
CA ASN A 124 14.08 -15.22 10.59
C ASN A 124 13.59 -13.97 9.86
N GLU A 125 12.93 -14.12 8.70
CA GLU A 125 12.36 -12.99 7.95
C GLU A 125 11.23 -12.33 8.74
N LEU A 126 10.37 -13.16 9.35
CA LEU A 126 9.26 -12.67 10.16
C LEU A 126 9.78 -11.91 11.39
N ILE A 127 10.78 -12.46 12.09
CA ILE A 127 11.43 -11.81 13.23
C ILE A 127 12.08 -10.48 12.80
N GLY A 128 12.76 -10.47 11.64
CA GLY A 128 13.36 -9.28 11.06
C GLY A 128 12.34 -8.17 10.80
N LEU A 129 11.21 -8.51 10.19
CA LEU A 129 10.09 -7.60 9.92
C LEU A 129 9.47 -7.06 11.20
N CYS A 130 9.21 -7.94 12.18
CA CYS A 130 8.70 -7.53 13.50
C CYS A 130 9.64 -6.51 14.16
N ARG A 131 10.95 -6.75 14.13
CA ARG A 131 11.95 -5.81 14.68
C ARG A 131 11.95 -4.47 13.95
N LEU A 132 11.86 -4.48 12.62
CA LEU A 132 11.85 -3.28 11.80
C LEU A 132 10.60 -2.42 12.08
N LEU A 133 9.42 -3.06 12.12
CA LEU A 133 8.15 -2.38 12.39
C LEU A 133 8.05 -1.88 13.84
N HIS A 134 8.56 -2.64 14.80
CA HIS A 134 8.63 -2.22 16.20
C HIS A 134 9.40 -0.91 16.37
N ASN A 135 10.55 -0.77 15.71
CA ASN A 135 11.38 0.46 15.77
C ASN A 135 10.64 1.71 15.25
N VAL A 136 9.67 1.53 14.35
CA VAL A 136 8.86 2.62 13.79
C VAL A 136 7.43 2.65 14.35
N LYS A 137 7.21 1.99 15.50
CA LYS A 137 5.94 1.93 16.24
C LYS A 137 4.75 1.49 15.39
N LYS A 138 4.95 0.45 14.57
CA LYS A 138 3.90 -0.17 13.75
C LYS A 138 3.71 -1.61 14.17
N HIS A 139 2.45 -2.04 14.18
CA HIS A 139 2.09 -3.44 14.36
C HIS A 139 2.24 -4.18 13.03
N LEU A 140 2.50 -5.49 13.08
CA LEU A 140 2.53 -6.32 11.86
C LEU A 140 1.13 -6.90 11.63
N LEU A 141 0.58 -6.68 10.44
CA LEU A 141 -0.62 -7.35 9.96
C LEU A 141 -0.23 -8.39 8.91
N LEU A 142 -0.30 -9.66 9.28
CA LEU A 142 -0.02 -10.78 8.40
C LEU A 142 -1.29 -11.18 7.65
N CYS A 143 -1.25 -11.07 6.33
CA CYS A 143 -2.35 -11.41 5.44
C CYS A 143 -2.01 -12.67 4.65
N ASN A 144 -2.78 -13.73 4.84
CA ASN A 144 -2.64 -14.98 4.09
C ASN A 144 -3.67 -15.02 2.97
N TYR A 145 -3.20 -15.26 1.76
CA TYR A 145 -4.00 -15.47 0.57
C TYR A 145 -4.13 -16.96 0.27
N ASP A 146 -5.36 -17.45 0.21
CA ASP A 146 -5.70 -18.84 -0.12
C ASP A 146 -6.94 -18.87 -1.01
N ASN A 147 -6.80 -19.33 -2.26
CA ASN A 147 -7.92 -19.53 -3.19
C ASN A 147 -8.91 -18.36 -3.27
N SER A 148 -8.41 -17.12 -3.32
CA SER A 148 -9.20 -15.87 -3.33
C SER A 148 -9.86 -15.51 -1.99
N PHE A 149 -9.43 -16.11 -0.89
CA PHE A 149 -9.77 -15.69 0.47
C PHE A 149 -8.56 -15.06 1.15
N ILE A 150 -8.79 -13.98 1.89
CA ILE A 150 -7.75 -13.28 2.63
C ILE A 150 -8.05 -13.39 4.13
N THR A 151 -7.14 -14.04 4.86
CA THR A 151 -7.18 -14.07 6.32
C THR A 151 -6.16 -13.10 6.89
N MET A 152 -6.57 -12.22 7.80
CA MET A 152 -5.71 -11.21 8.41
C MET A 152 -5.45 -11.55 9.89
N LYS A 153 -4.18 -11.56 10.31
CA LYS A 153 -3.76 -11.81 11.69
C LYS A 153 -2.82 -10.71 12.15
N GLU A 154 -3.16 -10.05 13.24
CA GLU A 154 -2.27 -9.10 13.89
C GLU A 154 -1.20 -9.85 14.70
N ILE A 155 0.06 -9.47 14.52
CA ILE A 155 1.20 -10.00 15.26
C ILE A 155 1.78 -8.88 16.11
N ASN A 156 1.83 -9.12 17.43
CA ASN A 156 2.31 -8.17 18.41
C ASN A 156 3.55 -8.72 19.12
N TRP A 157 4.51 -7.84 19.34
CA TRP A 157 5.65 -8.14 20.20
C TRP A 157 5.20 -8.00 21.66
N VAL A 158 5.32 -9.07 22.43
CA VAL A 158 4.95 -9.09 23.84
C VAL A 158 6.22 -9.31 24.65
N SER A 159 6.53 -8.38 25.55
CA SER A 159 7.54 -8.61 26.57
C SER A 159 6.91 -9.51 27.63
N MET A 160 7.52 -10.67 27.88
CA MET A 160 7.20 -11.45 29.07
C MET A 160 7.82 -10.72 30.26
N GLU A 161 7.02 -10.08 31.10
CA GLU A 161 7.49 -9.65 32.41
C GLU A 161 7.79 -10.92 33.21
N ASN A 162 9.06 -11.10 33.63
CA ASN A 162 9.41 -12.13 34.60
C ASN A 162 8.70 -11.78 35.92
N LYS A 163 7.64 -12.53 36.23
CA LYS A 163 7.07 -12.57 37.59
C LYS A 163 8.00 -13.32 38.54
#